data_AF-A0A1X6Y3G2-F1
#
_entry.id   AF-A0A1X6Y3G2-F1
#
_cell.length_a   1.000
_cell.length_b   1.000
_cell.length_c   1.000
_cell.angle_alpha   90.00
_cell.angle_beta   90.00
_cell.angle_gamma   90.00
#
_symmetry.space_group_name_H-M   'P 1'
#
loop_
_entity.id
_entity.type
_entity.pdbx_description
1 polymer ?
#
loop_
_entity_poly.entity_id
_entity_poly.type
_entity_poly.pdbx_seq_one_letter_code
_entity_poly.pdbx_strand_id
1 'polypeptide(L)'
;MTARTGLIIVVLLAAGCSGGFGGGGGEGGIRQVGGTTLVEDAEGATLMIDENGCQSVVPAGSSIAEPVLDGDGAPVCVAPAG
;
A
#
# COMPACT_ATOMS: atom_id res chain seq x y z
N MET A 1 33.85 39.78 -7.40
CA MET A 1 33.06 39.07 -8.43
C MET A 1 32.59 37.77 -7.81
N THR A 2 31.35 37.71 -7.36
CA THR A 2 30.79 36.60 -6.58
C THR A 2 30.01 35.69 -7.52
N ALA A 3 30.62 34.57 -7.93
CA ALA A 3 29.99 33.60 -8.83
C ALA A 3 28.91 32.83 -8.06
N ARG A 4 27.65 33.05 -8.44
CA ARG A 4 26.50 32.29 -7.93
C ARG A 4 26.41 30.99 -8.71
N THR A 5 26.81 29.90 -8.07
CA THR A 5 26.60 28.54 -8.56
C THR A 5 25.10 28.23 -8.48
N GLY A 6 24.37 28.61 -9.52
CA GLY A 6 22.96 28.26 -9.71
C GLY A 6 22.88 26.80 -10.11
N LEU A 7 22.57 25.94 -9.15
CA LEU A 7 22.26 24.53 -9.35
C LEU A 7 21.14 24.38 -10.38
N ILE A 8 21.44 23.67 -11.45
CA ILE A 8 20.55 23.36 -12.57
C ILE A 8 19.45 22.42 -12.06
N ILE A 9 18.21 22.92 -11.98
CA ILE A 9 17.02 22.10 -11.74
C ILE A 9 16.57 21.55 -13.11
N VAL A 10 16.93 20.30 -13.38
CA VAL A 10 16.41 19.53 -14.51
C VAL A 10 15.13 18.83 -14.03
N VAL A 11 13.96 19.42 -14.29
CA VAL A 11 12.67 18.72 -14.14
C VAL A 11 12.38 18.01 -15.46
N LEU A 12 12.87 16.77 -15.57
CA LEU A 12 12.54 15.84 -16.65
C LEU A 12 11.28 15.05 -16.26
N LEU A 13 10.17 15.43 -16.89
CA LEU A 13 9.20 14.59 -17.58
C LEU A 13 8.76 13.25 -16.96
N ALA A 14 7.43 13.20 -16.73
CA ALA A 14 6.50 12.21 -17.26
C ALA A 14 6.71 10.72 -16.95
N ALA A 15 5.77 10.14 -16.19
CA ALA A 15 4.95 9.03 -16.67
C ALA A 15 3.90 8.70 -15.61
N GLY A 16 2.63 8.60 -16.03
CA GLY A 16 1.60 8.02 -15.18
C GLY A 16 1.95 6.58 -14.83
N CYS A 17 1.81 6.23 -13.55
CA CYS A 17 1.78 4.84 -13.13
C CYS A 17 0.34 4.33 -13.18
N SER A 18 -0.22 4.26 -14.40
CA SER A 18 -1.29 3.31 -14.72
C SER A 18 -0.60 1.99 -15.10
N GLY A 19 -0.27 1.17 -14.10
CA GLY A 19 0.43 -0.09 -14.32
C GLY A 19 -0.05 -1.11 -13.31
N GLY A 20 -1.02 -1.92 -13.71
CA GLY A 20 -1.48 -3.07 -12.94
C GLY A 20 -0.33 -4.04 -12.69
N PHE A 21 -0.13 -4.39 -11.43
CA PHE A 21 0.67 -5.55 -11.04
C PHE A 21 -0.25 -6.75 -10.93
N GLY A 22 -0.71 -7.23 -12.09
CA GLY A 22 -1.13 -8.61 -12.26
C GLY A 22 0.12 -9.47 -12.38
N GLY A 23 0.64 -9.95 -11.25
CA GLY A 23 1.78 -10.85 -11.18
C GLY A 23 1.42 -12.03 -10.28
N GLY A 24 0.72 -13.01 -10.85
CA GLY A 24 0.56 -14.31 -10.22
C GLY A 24 1.85 -15.13 -10.37
N GLY A 25 2.39 -15.59 -9.25
CA GLY A 25 3.50 -16.53 -9.17
C GLY A 25 3.87 -16.64 -7.70
N GLY A 26 3.50 -17.75 -7.06
CA GLY A 26 3.38 -17.87 -5.60
C GLY A 26 4.64 -17.45 -4.84
N GLU A 27 4.48 -16.47 -3.95
CA GLU A 27 5.35 -16.03 -2.84
C GLU A 27 4.76 -14.68 -2.38
N GLY A 28 3.61 -14.71 -1.68
CA GLY A 28 2.83 -13.50 -1.38
C GLY A 28 2.31 -12.76 -2.62
N GLY A 29 1.41 -11.81 -2.45
CA GLY A 29 0.86 -11.07 -3.59
C GLY A 29 -0.22 -10.05 -3.24
N ILE A 30 -0.31 -9.03 -4.09
CA ILE A 30 -1.35 -8.00 -3.99
C ILE A 30 -2.46 -8.36 -4.96
N ARG A 31 -3.69 -8.48 -4.46
CA ARG A 31 -4.89 -8.68 -5.28
C ARG A 31 -6.01 -7.75 -4.82
N GLN A 32 -6.90 -7.39 -5.73
CA GLN A 32 -8.07 -6.59 -5.43
C GLN A 32 -9.33 -7.44 -5.55
N VAL A 33 -10.20 -7.37 -4.53
CA VAL A 33 -11.48 -8.06 -4.49
C VAL A 33 -12.55 -7.03 -4.15
N GLY A 34 -13.30 -6.59 -5.17
CA GLY A 34 -14.22 -5.47 -5.02
C GLY A 34 -13.46 -4.17 -4.67
N GLY A 35 -13.94 -3.45 -3.65
CA GLY A 35 -13.27 -2.25 -3.12
C GLY A 35 -12.13 -2.54 -2.15
N THR A 36 -11.83 -3.82 -1.88
CA THR A 36 -10.82 -4.22 -0.89
C THR A 36 -9.53 -4.65 -1.57
N THR A 37 -8.40 -4.12 -1.10
CA THR A 37 -7.07 -4.60 -1.48
C THR A 37 -6.60 -5.63 -0.47
N LEU A 38 -6.16 -6.79 -0.96
CA LEU A 38 -5.62 -7.88 -0.17
C LEU A 38 -4.14 -8.03 -0.49
N VAL A 39 -3.31 -8.03 0.55
CA VAL A 39 -1.87 -8.25 0.47
C VAL A 39 -1.56 -9.49 1.27
N GLU A 40 -1.25 -10.59 0.59
CA GLU A 40 -0.87 -11.85 1.20
C GLU A 40 0.64 -11.90 1.37
N ASP A 41 1.10 -12.26 2.56
CA ASP A 41 2.51 -12.47 2.87
C ASP A 41 2.95 -13.90 2.53
N ALA A 42 4.25 -14.13 2.38
CA ALA A 42 4.83 -15.44 2.14
C ALA A 42 4.54 -16.43 3.27
N GLU A 43 4.38 -15.95 4.51
CA GLU A 43 4.01 -16.74 5.69
C GLU A 43 2.50 -17.04 5.77
N GLY A 44 1.68 -16.51 4.85
CA GLY A 44 0.24 -16.78 4.75
C GLY A 44 -0.66 -15.86 5.58
N ALA A 45 -0.10 -14.81 6.19
CA ALA A 45 -0.91 -13.71 6.74
C ALA A 45 -1.47 -12.86 5.59
N THR A 46 -2.66 -12.30 5.76
CA THR A 46 -3.28 -11.41 4.76
C THR A 46 -3.61 -10.06 5.37
N LEU A 47 -3.01 -8.99 4.88
CA LEU A 47 -3.44 -7.62 5.14
C LEU A 47 -4.58 -7.26 4.19
N MET A 48 -5.67 -6.73 4.73
CA MET A 48 -6.85 -6.27 4.03
C MET A 48 -6.98 -4.76 4.21
N ILE A 49 -7.17 -4.04 3.11
CA ILE A 49 -7.39 -2.59 3.09
C ILE A 49 -8.75 -2.37 2.44
N ASP A 50 -9.72 -1.88 3.21
CA ASP A 50 -11.08 -1.68 2.70
C ASP A 50 -11.21 -0.42 1.81
N GLU A 51 -12.42 -0.19 1.29
CA GLU A 51 -12.72 0.96 0.42
C GLU A 51 -12.58 2.32 1.12
N ASN A 52 -12.64 2.33 2.45
CA ASN A 52 -12.43 3.50 3.30
C ASN A 52 -10.94 3.67 3.66
N GLY A 53 -10.08 2.76 3.20
CA GLY A 53 -8.65 2.73 3.49
C GLY A 53 -8.30 2.18 4.87
N CYS A 54 -9.24 1.57 5.58
CA CYS A 54 -8.98 0.97 6.89
C CYS A 54 -8.32 -0.40 6.76
N GLN A 55 -7.33 -0.65 7.62
CA GLN A 55 -6.48 -1.83 7.58
C GLN A 55 -6.91 -2.87 8.62
N SER A 56 -6.98 -4.12 8.20
CA SER A 56 -7.16 -5.28 9.06
C SER A 56 -6.24 -6.42 8.60
N VAL A 57 -5.84 -7.29 9.52
CA VAL A 57 -4.99 -8.44 9.22
C VAL A 57 -5.73 -9.73 9.56
N VAL A 58 -5.63 -10.71 8.67
CA VAL A 58 -6.00 -12.10 8.94
C VAL A 58 -4.68 -12.85 9.17
N PRO A 59 -4.38 -13.28 10.40
CA PRO A 59 -3.17 -14.06 10.67
C PRO A 59 -3.16 -15.37 9.88
N ALA A 60 -1.97 -15.90 9.61
CA ALA A 60 -1.81 -17.20 8.95
C ALA A 60 -2.57 -18.31 9.71
N GLY A 61 -3.41 -19.05 9.01
CA GLY A 61 -4.23 -20.11 9.59
C GLY A 61 -5.46 -19.64 10.37
N SER A 62 -5.72 -18.33 10.44
CA SER A 62 -6.96 -17.75 10.97
C SER A 62 -7.96 -17.49 9.84
N SER A 63 -9.24 -17.41 10.19
CA SER A 63 -10.31 -16.89 9.33
C SER A 63 -10.92 -15.59 9.86
N ILE A 64 -10.40 -15.08 10.98
CA ILE A 64 -10.88 -13.89 11.66
C ILE A 64 -9.92 -12.75 11.35
N ALA A 65 -10.47 -11.65 10.83
CA ALA A 65 -9.74 -10.41 10.61
C ALA A 65 -9.72 -9.58 11.90
N GLU A 66 -8.55 -9.02 12.21
CA GLU A 66 -8.32 -8.14 13.36
C GLU A 66 -7.89 -6.75 12.86
N PRO A 67 -8.36 -5.66 13.49
CA PRO A 67 -7.95 -4.31 13.07
C PRO A 67 -6.46 -4.11 13.35
N VAL A 68 -5.76 -3.48 12.39
CA VAL A 68 -4.42 -2.97 12.67
C VAL A 68 -4.58 -1.70 13.49
N LEU A 69 -3.93 -1.64 14.64
CA LEU A 69 -4.00 -0.49 15.55
C LEU A 69 -2.72 0.34 15.48
N ASP A 70 -2.86 1.66 15.61
CA ASP A 70 -1.74 2.58 15.77
C ASP A 70 -1.21 2.59 17.21
N GLY A 71 -0.25 3.48 17.50
CA GLY A 71 0.35 3.62 18.83
C GLY A 71 -0.61 4.11 19.92
N ASP A 72 -1.74 4.70 19.53
CA ASP A 72 -2.78 5.21 20.41
C ASP A 72 -3.94 4.20 20.60
N GLY A 73 -3.87 3.06 19.90
CA GLY A 73 -4.89 2.01 19.92
C GLY A 73 -6.07 2.29 18.98
N ALA A 74 -5.96 3.25 18.07
CA ALA A 74 -6.98 3.53 17.07
C ALA A 74 -6.73 2.69 15.79
N PRO A 75 -7.78 2.32 15.03
CA PRO A 75 -7.61 1.61 13.76
C PRO A 75 -6.80 2.42 12.76
N VAL A 76 -5.84 1.77 12.10
CA VAL A 76 -5.06 2.37 11.03
C VAL A 76 -5.94 2.48 9.79
N CYS A 77 -6.31 3.70 9.43
CA CYS A 77 -6.99 3.99 8.17
C CYS A 77 -6.18 5.04 7.39
N VAL A 78 -5.84 4.73 6.13
CA VAL A 78 -5.27 5.73 5.22
C VAL A 78 -6.41 6.51 4.59
N ALA A 79 -6.37 7.85 4.69
CA ALA A 79 -7.32 8.67 3.96
C ALA A 79 -7.23 8.32 2.46
N PRO A 80 -8.37 8.12 1.76
CA PRO A 80 -8.33 7.86 0.32
C PRO A 80 -7.61 9.03 -0.36
N ALA A 81 -6.61 8.71 -1.19
CA ALA A 81 -5.92 9.71 -1.99
C ALA A 81 -6.94 10.37 -2.93
N GLY A 82 -7.34 11.60 -2.61
CA GLY A 82 -8.22 12.43 -3.42
C GLY A 82 -7.53 12.97 -4.67
#